data_AF-A0AAX4NG30-F1
#
_entry.id   AF-A0AAX4NG30-F1
#
_cell.length_a   1.000
_cell.length_b   1.000
_cell.length_c   1.000
_cell.angle_alpha   90.00
_cell.angle_beta   90.00
_cell.angle_gamma   90.00
#
_symmetry.space_group_name_H-M   'P 1'
#
loop_
_entity.id
_entity.type
_entity.pdbx_description
1 polymer ?
#
loop_
_entity_poly.entity_id
_entity_poly.type
_entity_poly.pdbx_seq_one_letter_code
_entity_poly.pdbx_strand_id
1 'polypeptide(L)'
;MMLELSTFFEALSLVISIFLLAVTVSAWLKRRLKILKYIIVVFALILAQDIALILQVFYIIPYAAYDTDLFVLVDLAILALFYMGIVRGN
;
A
#
# COMPACT_ATOMS: atom_id res chain seq x y z
N MET A 1 13.50 -21.61 -7.83
CA MET A 1 12.05 -21.63 -8.21
C MET A 1 11.17 -20.83 -7.25
N MET A 2 11.23 -21.02 -5.91
CA MET A 2 10.43 -20.20 -4.97
C MET A 2 10.76 -18.69 -5.01
N LEU A 3 12.04 -18.33 -5.13
CA LEU A 3 12.48 -16.92 -5.19
C LEU A 3 11.99 -16.17 -6.44
N GLU A 4 11.79 -16.86 -7.55
CA GLU A 4 11.32 -16.22 -8.80
C GLU A 4 9.82 -15.91 -8.72
N LEU A 5 9.04 -16.80 -8.08
CA LEU A 5 7.62 -16.57 -7.86
C LEU A 5 7.36 -15.43 -6.87
N SER A 6 8.08 -15.36 -5.76
CA SER A 6 7.90 -14.27 -4.78
C SER A 6 8.20 -12.90 -5.39
N THR A 7 9.33 -12.79 -6.10
CA THR A 7 9.73 -11.55 -6.78
C THR A 7 8.72 -11.13 -7.85
N PHE A 8 8.13 -12.10 -8.57
CA PHE A 8 7.08 -11.82 -9.56
C PHE A 8 5.80 -11.28 -8.91
N PHE A 9 5.36 -11.87 -7.80
CA PHE A 9 4.18 -11.39 -7.08
C PHE A 9 4.39 -10.00 -6.47
N GLU A 10 5.58 -9.70 -5.96
CA GLU A 10 5.92 -8.36 -5.46
C GLU A 10 5.90 -7.31 -6.57
N ALA A 11 6.51 -7.61 -7.73
CA ALA A 11 6.48 -6.71 -8.88
C ALA A 11 5.04 -6.49 -9.40
N LEU A 12 4.23 -7.55 -9.42
CA LEU A 12 2.83 -7.47 -9.80
C LEU A 12 2.02 -6.64 -8.79
N SER A 13 2.25 -6.84 -7.50
CA SER A 13 1.65 -6.04 -6.41
C SER A 13 1.92 -4.56 -6.64
N LEU A 14 3.18 -4.16 -6.79
CA LEU A 14 3.57 -2.77 -7.03
C LEU A 14 2.84 -2.15 -8.24
N VAL A 15 2.78 -2.86 -9.37
CA VAL A 15 2.09 -2.37 -10.58
C VAL A 15 0.59 -2.17 -10.30
N ILE A 16 -0.05 -3.13 -9.63
CA ILE A 16 -1.46 -3.05 -9.26
C ILE A 16 -1.70 -1.90 -8.27
N SER A 17 -0.84 -1.74 -7.26
CA SER A 17 -0.89 -0.67 -6.27
C SER A 17 -0.85 0.71 -6.94
N ILE A 18 0.08 0.93 -7.87
CA ILE A 18 0.19 2.18 -8.65
C ILE A 18 -1.08 2.42 -9.47
N PHE A 19 -1.55 1.39 -10.18
CA PHE A 19 -2.72 1.50 -11.03
C PHE A 19 -3.98 1.85 -10.23
N LEU A 20 -4.22 1.15 -9.12
CA LEU A 20 -5.35 1.40 -8.24
C LEU A 20 -5.27 2.78 -7.59
N LEU A 21 -4.09 3.23 -7.16
CA LEU A 21 -3.89 4.58 -6.65
C LEU A 21 -4.25 5.62 -7.72
N ALA A 22 -3.75 5.48 -8.94
CA ALA A 22 -4.00 6.41 -10.04
C ALA A 22 -5.49 6.49 -10.43
N VAL A 23 -6.17 5.34 -10.50
CA VAL A 23 -7.61 5.28 -10.78
C VAL A 23 -8.41 5.91 -9.64
N THR A 24 -8.05 5.64 -8.38
CA THR A 24 -8.76 6.19 -7.22
C THR A 24 -8.56 7.71 -7.11
N VAL A 25 -7.35 8.21 -7.35
CA VAL A 25 -7.06 9.65 -7.42
C VAL A 25 -7.87 10.31 -8.52
N SER A 26 -7.90 9.71 -9.72
CA SER A 26 -8.67 10.21 -10.85
C SER A 26 -10.19 10.24 -10.56
N ALA A 27 -10.71 9.23 -9.87
CA ALA A 27 -12.10 9.19 -9.43
C ALA A 27 -12.42 10.25 -8.35
N TRP A 28 -11.49 10.48 -7.43
CA TRP A 28 -11.64 11.48 -6.38
C TRP A 28 -11.69 12.91 -6.94
N LEU A 29 -10.84 13.22 -7.92
CA LEU A 29 -10.85 14.53 -8.59
C LEU A 29 -12.22 14.83 -9.24
N LYS A 30 -12.92 13.80 -9.73
CA LYS A 30 -14.24 13.93 -10.38
C LYS A 30 -15.41 13.99 -9.42
N ARG A 31 -15.44 13.15 -8.37
CA ARG A 31 -16.62 13.01 -7.49
C ARG A 31 -16.44 13.62 -6.09
N ARG A 32 -15.21 13.98 -5.69
CA ARG A 32 -14.83 14.56 -4.38
C ARG A 32 -15.45 13.87 -3.15
N LEU A 33 -15.74 12.57 -3.24
CA LEU A 33 -16.30 11.81 -2.12
C LEU A 33 -15.23 11.66 -1.02
N LYS A 34 -15.62 11.91 0.23
CA LYS A 34 -14.71 11.78 1.39
C LYS A 34 -14.13 10.36 1.50
N ILE A 35 -14.90 9.33 1.16
CA ILE A 35 -14.47 7.93 1.21
C ILE A 35 -13.26 7.65 0.29
N LEU A 36 -13.21 8.28 -0.89
CA LEU A 36 -12.11 8.11 -1.83
C LEU A 36 -10.80 8.67 -1.29
N LYS A 37 -10.84 9.69 -0.42
CA LYS A 37 -9.64 10.20 0.25
C LYS A 37 -8.99 9.14 1.14
N TYR A 38 -9.78 8.37 1.89
CA TYR A 38 -9.26 7.29 2.73
C TYR A 38 -8.67 6.16 1.89
N ILE A 39 -9.32 5.81 0.78
CA ILE A 39 -8.84 4.77 -0.15
C ILE A 39 -7.52 5.19 -0.81
N ILE A 40 -7.36 6.46 -1.18
CA ILE A 40 -6.09 6.99 -1.70
C ILE A 40 -4.97 6.84 -0.66
N VAL A 41 -5.23 7.15 0.61
CA VAL A 41 -4.24 7.00 1.68
C VAL A 41 -3.84 5.54 1.86
N VAL A 42 -4.81 4.61 1.81
CA VAL A 42 -4.54 3.17 1.86
C VAL A 42 -3.62 2.73 0.73
N PHE A 43 -3.97 3.05 -0.52
CA PHE A 43 -3.12 2.67 -1.66
C PHE A 43 -1.75 3.34 -1.65
N ALA A 44 -1.64 4.57 -1.11
CA ALA A 44 -0.36 5.24 -0.96
C ALA A 44 0.54 4.55 0.09
N LEU A 45 -0.04 4.04 1.19
CA LEU A 45 0.70 3.26 2.19
C LEU A 45 1.18 1.93 1.62
N ILE A 46 0.31 1.21 0.90
CA ILE A 46 0.68 -0.05 0.22
C ILE A 46 1.82 0.22 -0.77
N LEU A 47 1.72 1.28 -1.57
CA LEU A 47 2.77 1.64 -2.52
C LEU A 47 4.11 1.94 -1.82
N ALA A 48 4.08 2.69 -0.72
CA ALA A 48 5.29 3.01 0.04
C ALA A 48 5.95 1.75 0.60
N GLN A 49 5.16 0.78 1.05
CA GLN A 49 5.62 -0.52 1.50
C GLN A 49 6.23 -1.34 0.36
N ASP A 50 5.56 -1.42 -0.80
CA ASP A 50 6.07 -2.11 -1.98
C ASP A 50 7.44 -1.53 -2.43
N ILE A 51 7.58 -0.20 -2.39
CA ILE A 51 8.85 0.48 -2.70
C ILE A 51 9.94 0.11 -1.67
N ALA A 52 9.60 0.10 -0.37
CA ALA A 52 10.55 -0.24 0.69
C ALA A 52 11.08 -1.68 0.53
N LEU A 53 10.21 -2.63 0.17
CA LEU A 53 10.59 -4.02 -0.14
C LEU A 53 11.56 -4.08 -1.31
N ILE A 54 11.24 -3.40 -2.42
CA ILE A 54 12.13 -3.36 -3.59
C ILE A 54 13.51 -2.80 -3.22
N LEU A 55 13.57 -1.73 -2.43
CA LEU A 55 14.84 -1.15 -1.98
C LEU A 55 15.67 -2.11 -1.11
N GLN A 56 15.03 -2.97 -0.33
CA GLN A 56 15.70 -4.04 0.41
C GLN A 56 16.20 -5.16 -0.50
N VAL A 57 15.44 -5.55 -1.53
CA VAL A 57 15.87 -6.55 -2.53
C VAL A 57 17.14 -6.09 -3.25
N PHE A 58 17.26 -4.79 -3.54
CA PHE A 58 18.46 -4.21 -4.17
C PHE A 58 19.61 -3.91 -3.19
N TYR A 59 19.51 -4.32 -1.92
CA TYR A 59 20.50 -4.07 -0.86
C TYR A 59 20.82 -2.58 -0.63
N ILE A 60 19.93 -1.67 -1.05
CA ILE A 60 20.07 -0.22 -0.80
C ILE A 60 19.79 0.08 0.67
N ILE A 61 18.92 -0.72 1.30
CA ILE A 61 18.58 -0.66 2.72
C ILE A 61 18.84 -2.05 3.33
N PRO A 62 19.50 -2.16 4.50
CA PRO A 62 19.77 -3.45 5.12
C PRO A 62 18.49 -4.18 5.54
N TYR A 63 18.44 -5.49 5.25
CA TYR A 63 17.33 -6.42 5.53
C TYR A 63 16.96 -6.60 7.03
N ALA A 64 17.68 -5.94 7.94
CA ALA A 64 17.91 -6.46 9.29
C ALA A 64 16.94 -6.01 10.40
N ALA A 65 15.79 -5.36 10.13
CA ALA A 65 14.95 -4.89 11.25
C ALA A 65 13.44 -4.70 11.00
N TYR A 66 12.90 -4.94 9.81
CA TYR A 66 11.57 -4.40 9.46
C TYR A 66 10.59 -5.36 8.77
N ASP A 67 10.97 -6.60 8.48
CA ASP A 67 10.19 -7.49 7.59
C ASP A 67 8.77 -7.81 8.07
N THR A 68 8.52 -7.81 9.38
CA THR A 68 7.18 -8.07 9.93
C THR A 68 6.56 -6.82 10.53
N ASP A 69 7.36 -5.98 11.20
CA ASP A 69 6.86 -4.78 11.86
C ASP A 69 6.30 -3.74 10.88
N LEU A 70 6.90 -3.59 9.69
CA LEU A 70 6.45 -2.62 8.68
C LEU A 70 5.14 -3.08 8.03
N PHE A 71 4.99 -4.38 7.75
CA PHE A 71 3.73 -4.97 7.28
C PHE A 71 2.62 -4.80 8.31
N VAL A 72 2.89 -5.16 9.56
CA VAL A 72 1.90 -5.05 10.65
C VAL A 72 1.48 -3.60 10.86
N LEU A 73 2.41 -2.64 10.76
CA LEU A 73 2.10 -1.22 10.89
C LEU A 73 1.23 -0.71 9.74
N VAL A 74 1.48 -1.14 8.50
CA VAL A 74 0.64 -0.79 7.35
C VAL A 74 -0.75 -1.42 7.49
N ASP A 75 -0.84 -2.69 7.87
CA ASP A 75 -2.13 -3.36 8.12
C ASP A 75 -2.94 -2.67 9.22
N LEU A 76 -2.30 -2.29 10.32
CA LEU A 76 -2.92 -1.51 11.40
C LEU A 76 -3.37 -0.13 10.92
N ALA A 77 -2.58 0.55 10.09
CA ALA A 77 -2.94 1.83 9.51
C ALA A 77 -4.14 1.70 8.56
N ILE A 78 -4.18 0.65 7.73
CA ILE A 78 -5.32 0.33 6.86
C ILE A 78 -6.57 0.05 7.71
N LEU A 79 -6.46 -0.79 8.75
CA LEU A 79 -7.55 -1.09 9.67
C LEU A 79 -8.07 0.17 10.38
N ALA A 80 -7.18 1.05 10.84
CA ALA A 80 -7.56 2.32 11.45
C ALA A 80 -8.28 3.24 10.46
N LEU A 81 -7.83 3.31 9.21
CA LEU A 81 -8.48 4.09 8.14
C LEU A 81 -9.86 3.52 7.79
N PHE A 82 -10.00 2.19 7.72
CA PHE A 82 -11.29 1.53 7.51
C PHE A 82 -12.24 1.76 8.69
N TYR A 83 -11.76 1.62 9.93
CA TYR A 83 -12.55 1.92 11.12
C TYR A 83 -13.02 3.38 11.14
N MET A 84 -12.14 4.34 10.82
CA MET A 84 -12.53 5.75 10.69
C MET A 84 -13.52 5.98 9.55
N GLY A 85 -13.35 5.32 8.42
CA GLY A 85 -14.27 5.43 7.28
C GLY A 85 -15.66 4.84 7.55
N ILE A 86 -15.75 3.70 8.23
CA ILE A 86 -16.99 2.96 8.50
C ILE A 86 -17.70 3.49 9.75
N VAL A 87 -16.97 3.69 10.85
CA VAL A 87 -17.56 4.03 12.16
C VAL A 87 -17.74 5.53 12.35
N ARG A 88 -16.82 6.36 11.82
CA ARG A 88 -16.94 7.84 11.87
C ARG A 88 -17.53 8.43 10.59
N GLY A 89 -17.99 7.60 9.65
CA GLY A 89 -18.62 8.00 8.38
C GLY A 89 -20.01 8.62 8.50
N ASN A 90 -20.28 9.38 9.57
CA ASN A 90 -21.39 10.33 9.66
C ASN A 90 -20.95 11.69 9.08
#